data_AF-A0A938EBK0-F1
#
_entry.id   AF-A0A938EBK0-F1
#
_cell.length_a   1.000
_cell.length_b   1.000
_cell.length_c   1.000
_cell.angle_alpha   90.00
_cell.angle_beta   90.00
_cell.angle_gamma   90.00
#
_symmetry.space_group_name_H-M   'P 1'
#
loop_
_entity.id
_entity.type
_entity.pdbx_description
1 polymer ?
#
loop_
_entity_poly.entity_id
_entity_poly.type
_entity_poly.pdbx_seq_one_letter_code
_entity_poly.pdbx_strand_id
1 'polypeptide(L)'
;MAVVNRHDLARSVLHWKVEMAVGMLCVTAVVAWALLVHGGSLSTDGELTVPWWAVAAGFFAAEAWAVHVHFRSETHSISLSELALVPGLLFLPPHQLILAQLLGAGLALAVKRRQWPTKLLFNLASFVLSSSLAIAFLDVVGISGDLHSRATWAGVTGAAVLSSLVGIAIV
;
A
#
# COMPACT_ATOMS: atom_id res chain seq x y z
N MET A 1 46.67 -6.71 -13.61
CA MET A 1 45.88 -5.52 -13.22
C MET A 1 44.68 -5.45 -14.15
N ALA A 2 43.49 -5.84 -13.68
CA ALA A 2 42.28 -5.76 -14.48
C ALA A 2 41.88 -4.28 -14.61
N VAL A 3 41.81 -3.77 -15.85
CA VAL A 3 41.29 -2.44 -16.14
C VAL A 3 39.78 -2.49 -15.91
N VAL A 4 39.36 -2.14 -14.69
CA VAL A 4 37.94 -2.02 -14.35
C VAL A 4 37.35 -0.91 -15.23
N ASN A 5 36.37 -1.29 -16.07
CA ASN A 5 35.77 -0.40 -17.05
C ASN A 5 34.90 0.64 -16.34
N ARG A 6 35.02 1.93 -16.71
CA ARG A 6 34.25 3.03 -16.09
C ARG A 6 32.72 2.81 -16.19
N HIS A 7 32.28 2.08 -17.22
CA HIS A 7 30.88 1.67 -17.38
C HIS A 7 30.39 0.69 -16.30
N ASP A 8 31.25 -0.22 -15.82
CA ASP A 8 30.91 -1.18 -14.77
C ASP A 8 30.84 -0.51 -13.39
N LEU A 9 31.72 0.47 -13.15
CA LEU A 9 31.69 1.30 -11.94
C LEU A 9 30.40 2.11 -11.87
N ALA A 10 30.00 2.77 -12.95
CA ALA A 10 28.78 3.57 -13.00
C ALA A 10 27.51 2.73 -12.75
N ARG A 11 27.44 1.51 -13.32
CA ARG A 11 26.34 0.57 -13.06
C ARG A 11 26.31 0.17 -11.60
N SER A 12 27.45 -0.26 -11.03
CA SER A 12 27.52 -0.67 -9.63
C SER A 12 26.97 0.42 -8.69
N VAL A 13 27.46 1.67 -8.81
CA VAL A 13 27.03 2.80 -7.98
C VAL A 13 25.53 3.09 -8.14
N LEU A 14 24.98 2.95 -9.34
CA LEU A 14 23.55 3.13 -9.56
C LEU A 14 22.72 2.08 -8.81
N HIS A 15 23.13 0.81 -8.83
CA HIS A 15 22.45 -0.25 -8.08
C HIS A 15 22.49 0.01 -6.57
N TRP A 16 23.65 0.38 -6.01
CA TRP A 16 23.77 0.70 -4.58
C TRP A 16 22.84 1.85 -4.14
N LYS A 17 22.72 2.90 -4.95
CA LYS A 17 21.82 4.03 -4.65
C LYS A 17 20.35 3.59 -4.61
N VAL A 18 19.94 2.73 -5.54
CA VAL A 18 18.58 2.18 -5.57
C VAL A 18 18.31 1.34 -4.34
N GLU A 19 19.21 0.42 -3.98
CA GLU A 19 19.05 -0.41 -2.77
C GLU A 19 18.95 0.43 -1.50
N MET A 20 19.77 1.48 -1.36
CA MET A 20 19.71 2.40 -0.22
C MET A 20 18.39 3.16 -0.14
N ALA A 21 17.88 3.65 -1.27
CA ALA A 21 16.60 4.34 -1.33
C ALA A 21 15.44 3.41 -0.94
N VAL A 22 15.43 2.17 -1.46
CA VAL A 22 14.44 1.15 -1.09
C VAL A 22 14.54 0.80 0.39
N GLY A 23 15.76 0.65 0.91
CA GLY A 23 15.99 0.42 2.34
C GLY A 23 15.43 1.54 3.22
N MET A 24 15.68 2.81 2.85
CA MET A 24 15.15 3.97 3.58
C MET A 24 13.62 4.05 3.53
N LEU A 25 13.02 3.70 2.40
CA LEU A 25 11.57 3.62 2.27
C LEU A 25 10.99 2.51 3.15
N CYS A 26 11.63 1.34 3.20
CA CYS A 26 11.22 0.24 4.08
C CYS A 26 11.27 0.65 5.55
N VAL A 27 12.34 1.32 5.98
CA VAL A 27 12.45 1.84 7.36
C VAL A 27 11.35 2.85 7.64
N THR A 28 11.12 3.80 6.73
CA THR A 28 10.04 4.79 6.87
C THR A 28 8.67 4.12 6.98
N ALA A 29 8.39 3.13 6.13
CA ALA A 29 7.13 2.39 6.15
C ALA A 29 6.95 1.61 7.47
N VAL A 30 8.00 0.97 7.98
CA VAL A 30 7.96 0.26 9.28
C VAL A 30 7.75 1.23 10.43
N VAL A 31 8.43 2.37 10.43
CA VAL A 31 8.23 3.41 11.46
C VAL A 31 6.83 4.00 11.39
N ALA A 32 6.32 4.31 10.19
CA ALA A 32 4.96 4.81 10.02
C ALA A 32 3.93 3.78 10.50
N TRP A 33 4.09 2.51 10.13
CA TRP A 33 3.26 1.41 10.63
C TRP A 33 3.32 1.35 12.16
N ALA A 34 4.54 1.30 12.71
CA ALA A 34 4.74 1.16 14.14
C ALA A 34 4.24 2.36 14.93
N LEU A 35 4.14 3.58 14.37
CA LEU A 35 3.65 4.77 15.07
C LEU A 35 2.16 5.03 14.87
N LEU A 36 1.66 4.77 13.67
CA LEU A 36 0.31 5.16 13.25
C LEU A 36 -0.69 4.01 13.35
N VAL A 37 -0.23 2.76 13.40
CA VAL A 37 -1.08 1.56 13.43
C VAL A 37 -1.13 1.02 14.85
N HIS A 38 -1.50 1.89 15.80
CA HIS A 38 -1.84 1.51 17.18
C HIS A 38 -3.36 1.43 17.34
N GLY A 39 -3.82 0.62 18.30
CA GLY A 39 -5.21 0.19 18.41
C GLY A 39 -6.27 1.29 18.24
N GLY A 40 -7.08 1.13 17.18
CA GLY A 40 -8.40 1.73 16.97
C GLY A 40 -8.52 2.59 15.71
N SER A 41 -8.90 2.00 14.56
CA SER A 41 -9.44 2.78 13.43
C SER A 41 -10.81 2.21 13.06
N LEU A 42 -11.85 2.90 13.54
CA LEU A 42 -13.27 2.49 13.58
C LEU A 42 -13.54 1.29 14.51
N SER A 43 -14.19 1.54 15.66
CA SER A 43 -14.73 0.46 16.50
C SER A 43 -15.80 -0.30 15.72
N THR A 44 -15.53 -1.55 15.39
CA THR A 44 -16.52 -2.45 14.76
C THR A 44 -17.52 -2.89 15.82
N ASP A 45 -18.43 -2.00 16.22
CA ASP A 45 -19.59 -2.34 17.06
C ASP A 45 -20.68 -3.08 16.24
N GLY A 46 -20.39 -3.44 14.98
CA GLY A 46 -21.31 -4.11 14.06
C GLY A 46 -21.17 -5.64 14.07
N GLU A 47 -22.30 -6.34 13.95
CA GLU A 47 -22.41 -7.82 13.92
C GLU A 47 -21.70 -8.48 12.71
N LEU A 48 -21.31 -7.70 11.69
CA LEU A 48 -20.71 -8.21 10.46
C LEU A 48 -19.17 -8.31 10.59
N THR A 49 -18.69 -9.49 10.96
CA THR A 49 -17.26 -9.80 11.00
C THR A 49 -16.76 -10.18 9.60
N VAL A 50 -16.04 -9.28 8.93
CA VAL A 50 -15.37 -9.59 7.67
C VAL A 50 -14.03 -10.26 7.97
N PRO A 51 -13.76 -11.47 7.44
CA PRO A 51 -12.47 -12.10 7.66
C PRO A 51 -11.39 -11.39 6.85
N TRP A 52 -10.23 -11.16 7.48
CA TRP A 52 -9.10 -10.45 6.85
C TRP A 52 -8.65 -11.06 5.51
N TRP A 53 -8.78 -12.37 5.35
CA TRP A 53 -8.40 -13.06 4.11
C TRP A 53 -9.30 -12.70 2.92
N ALA A 54 -10.54 -12.26 3.15
CA ALA A 54 -11.42 -11.81 2.08
C ALA A 54 -10.93 -10.47 1.51
N VAL A 55 -10.52 -9.55 2.38
CA VAL A 55 -9.87 -8.30 1.96
C VAL A 55 -8.51 -8.58 1.31
N ALA A 56 -7.75 -9.56 1.81
CA ALA A 56 -6.51 -10.01 1.17
C ALA A 56 -6.75 -10.54 -0.25
N ALA A 57 -7.82 -11.29 -0.47
CA ALA A 57 -8.22 -11.72 -1.82
C ALA A 57 -8.58 -10.53 -2.71
N GLY A 58 -9.19 -9.48 -2.16
CA GLY A 58 -9.43 -8.21 -2.85
C GLY A 58 -8.13 -7.53 -3.29
N PHE A 59 -7.13 -7.40 -2.41
CA PHE A 59 -5.80 -6.88 -2.76
C PHE A 59 -5.09 -7.75 -3.78
N PHE A 60 -5.17 -9.07 -3.62
CA PHE A 60 -4.64 -10.01 -4.60
C PHE A 60 -5.29 -9.77 -5.96
N ALA A 61 -6.61 -9.60 -6.02
CA ALA A 61 -7.32 -9.39 -7.27
C ALA A 61 -6.96 -8.05 -7.92
N ALA A 62 -6.94 -6.98 -7.13
CA ALA A 62 -6.55 -5.65 -7.56
C ALA A 62 -5.16 -5.67 -8.20
N GLU A 63 -4.18 -6.32 -7.56
CA GLU A 63 -2.82 -6.39 -8.07
C GLU A 63 -2.59 -7.51 -9.10
N ALA A 64 -3.35 -8.59 -9.10
CA ALA A 64 -3.20 -9.65 -10.11
C ALA A 64 -3.74 -9.19 -11.47
N TRP A 65 -4.83 -8.42 -11.48
CA TRP A 65 -5.58 -8.07 -12.67
C TRP A 65 -5.66 -6.57 -12.95
N ALA A 66 -4.84 -5.71 -12.31
CA ALA A 66 -4.80 -4.29 -12.67
C ALA A 66 -4.53 -4.15 -14.18
N VAL A 67 -5.59 -3.80 -14.90
CA VAL A 67 -5.57 -3.62 -16.35
C VAL A 67 -4.72 -2.38 -16.59
N HIS A 68 -3.67 -2.52 -17.39
CA HIS A 68 -2.88 -1.37 -17.83
C HIS A 68 -3.75 -0.57 -18.80
N VAL A 69 -4.59 0.32 -18.27
CA VAL A 69 -5.37 1.24 -19.09
C VAL A 69 -4.38 2.23 -19.69
N HIS A 70 -3.98 1.96 -20.95
CA HIS A 70 -3.07 2.82 -21.70
C HIS A 70 -3.80 4.12 -22.07
N PHE A 71 -3.76 5.12 -21.19
CA PHE A 71 -4.20 6.46 -21.52
C PHE A 71 -3.02 7.24 -22.09
N ARG A 72 -2.95 7.27 -23.43
CA ARG A 72 -2.23 8.20 -24.31
C ARG A 72 -0.99 8.91 -23.71
N SER A 73 0.19 8.43 -24.11
CA SER A 73 1.56 8.96 -23.90
C SER A 73 2.14 9.02 -22.48
N GLU A 74 1.38 8.75 -21.41
CA GLU A 74 1.95 8.58 -20.06
C GLU A 74 1.31 7.37 -19.36
N THR A 75 2.14 6.39 -18.97
CA THR A 75 1.67 5.17 -18.30
C THR A 75 1.28 5.47 -16.85
N HIS A 76 0.12 6.07 -16.63
CA HIS A 76 -0.47 6.15 -15.30
C HIS A 76 -1.17 4.83 -14.98
N SER A 77 -0.50 3.98 -14.20
CA SER A 77 -1.10 2.78 -13.66
C SER A 77 -2.06 3.18 -12.54
N ILE A 78 -3.35 3.24 -12.84
CA ILE A 78 -4.39 3.34 -11.83
C ILE A 78 -4.41 1.99 -11.10
N SER A 79 -3.89 1.94 -9.87
CA SER A 79 -4.07 0.75 -9.04
C SER A 79 -5.54 0.65 -8.66
N LEU A 80 -6.04 -0.59 -8.56
CA LEU A 80 -7.37 -0.87 -8.02
C LEU A 80 -7.28 -1.19 -6.51
N SER A 81 -6.09 -1.05 -5.91
CA SER A 81 -5.85 -1.37 -4.50
C SER A 81 -6.67 -0.50 -3.56
N GLU A 82 -7.07 0.70 -3.97
CA GLU A 82 -8.00 1.56 -3.24
C GLU A 82 -9.37 0.91 -3.07
N LEU A 83 -9.83 0.13 -4.06
CA LEU A 83 -11.09 -0.61 -3.94
C LEU A 83 -11.03 -1.70 -2.88
N ALA A 84 -9.86 -2.30 -2.67
CA ALA A 84 -9.61 -3.25 -1.59
C ALA A 84 -9.33 -2.56 -0.25
N LEU A 85 -8.76 -1.35 -0.28
CA LEU A 85 -8.44 -0.55 0.91
C LEU A 85 -9.71 -0.08 1.63
N VAL A 86 -10.72 0.40 0.90
CA VAL A 86 -11.99 0.90 1.47
C VAL A 86 -12.67 -0.13 2.41
N PRO A 87 -12.96 -1.38 2.00
CA PRO A 87 -13.53 -2.37 2.91
C PRO A 87 -12.54 -2.75 4.02
N GLY A 88 -11.24 -2.71 3.75
CA GLY A 88 -10.21 -2.89 4.78
C GLY A 88 -10.31 -1.86 5.90
N LEU A 89 -10.44 -0.57 5.56
CA LEU A 89 -10.57 0.54 6.50
C LEU A 89 -11.88 0.50 7.28
N LEU A 90 -12.96 -0.01 6.68
CA LEU A 90 -14.29 -0.07 7.30
C LEU A 90 -14.47 -1.27 8.24
N PHE A 91 -13.88 -2.42 7.90
CA PHE A 91 -14.26 -3.69 8.53
C PHE A 91 -13.12 -4.43 9.22
N LEU A 92 -11.86 -4.03 9.03
CA LEU A 92 -10.72 -4.70 9.65
C LEU A 92 -10.04 -3.80 10.67
N PRO A 93 -9.53 -4.37 11.77
CA PRO A 93 -8.62 -3.63 12.63
C PRO A 93 -7.34 -3.29 11.85
N PRO A 94 -6.68 -2.14 12.17
CA PRO A 94 -5.54 -1.61 11.43
C PRO A 94 -4.45 -2.65 11.09
N HIS A 95 -4.09 -3.51 12.05
CA HIS A 95 -3.06 -4.53 11.88
C HIS A 95 -3.47 -5.65 10.90
N GLN A 96 -4.75 -6.04 10.89
CA GLN A 96 -5.26 -7.03 9.95
C GLN A 96 -5.38 -6.46 8.54
N LEU A 97 -5.68 -5.16 8.40
CA LEU A 97 -5.66 -4.49 7.11
C LEU A 97 -4.26 -4.53 6.49
N ILE A 98 -3.23 -4.15 7.25
CA ILE A 98 -1.84 -4.19 6.78
C ILE A 98 -1.41 -5.62 6.45
N LEU A 99 -1.79 -6.60 7.29
CA LEU A 99 -1.53 -8.02 7.02
C LEU A 99 -2.21 -8.49 5.72
N ALA A 100 -3.50 -8.17 5.56
CA ALA A 100 -4.27 -8.54 4.38
C ALA A 100 -3.69 -7.94 3.10
N GLN A 101 -3.26 -6.67 3.16
CA GLN A 101 -2.58 -6.01 2.06
C GLN A 101 -1.25 -6.67 1.73
N LEU A 102 -0.38 -6.89 2.71
CA LEU A 102 0.94 -7.50 2.49
C LEU A 102 0.83 -8.90 1.91
N LEU A 103 -0.09 -9.73 2.42
CA LEU A 103 -0.28 -11.08 1.92
C LEU A 103 -0.98 -11.09 0.55
N GLY A 104 -2.06 -10.33 0.40
CA GLY A 104 -2.82 -10.26 -0.85
C GLY A 104 -2.02 -9.68 -2.00
N ALA A 105 -1.56 -8.43 -1.84
CA ALA A 105 -0.77 -7.74 -2.85
C ALA A 105 0.60 -8.43 -3.01
N GLY A 106 1.27 -8.82 -1.92
CA GLY A 106 2.56 -9.51 -1.99
C GLY A 106 2.50 -10.81 -2.77
N LEU A 107 1.48 -11.66 -2.55
CA LEU A 107 1.28 -12.88 -3.33
C LEU A 107 1.00 -12.58 -4.81
N ALA A 108 0.18 -11.57 -5.12
CA ALA A 108 -0.06 -11.18 -6.50
C ALA A 108 1.22 -10.69 -7.19
N LEU A 109 1.99 -9.83 -6.54
CA LEU A 109 3.22 -9.27 -7.08
C LEU A 109 4.32 -10.33 -7.22
N ALA A 110 4.47 -11.23 -6.25
CA ALA A 110 5.50 -12.28 -6.23
C ALA A 110 5.15 -13.48 -7.12
N VAL A 111 3.93 -14.00 -7.05
CA VAL A 111 3.54 -15.25 -7.72
C VAL A 111 2.97 -15.00 -9.11
N LYS A 112 2.03 -14.05 -9.23
CA LYS A 112 1.31 -13.79 -10.48
C LYS A 112 2.11 -12.88 -11.42
N ARG A 113 2.64 -11.78 -10.89
CA ARG A 113 3.45 -10.83 -11.67
C ARG A 113 4.95 -11.12 -11.69
N ARG A 114 5.43 -11.98 -10.78
CA ARG A 114 6.85 -12.41 -10.69
C ARG A 114 7.82 -11.23 -10.69
N GLN A 115 7.51 -10.20 -9.90
CA GLN A 115 8.34 -9.02 -9.82
C GLN A 115 9.73 -9.33 -9.24
N TRP A 116 10.73 -8.56 -9.67
CA TRP A 116 12.06 -8.59 -9.10
C TRP A 116 12.03 -8.21 -7.61
N PRO A 117 12.83 -8.84 -6.73
CA PRO A 117 12.74 -8.65 -5.28
C PRO A 117 12.80 -7.19 -4.81
N THR A 118 13.66 -6.39 -5.44
CA THR A 118 13.86 -4.98 -5.10
C THR A 118 12.63 -4.13 -5.43
N LYS A 119 11.99 -4.40 -6.57
CA LYS A 119 10.73 -3.77 -6.97
C LYS A 119 9.56 -4.23 -6.11
N LEU A 120 9.55 -5.50 -5.70
CA LEU A 120 8.56 -6.03 -4.77
C LEU A 120 8.66 -5.33 -3.41
N LEU A 121 9.87 -5.22 -2.85
CA LEU A 121 10.10 -4.53 -1.57
C LEU A 121 9.68 -3.07 -1.62
N PHE A 122 10.06 -2.36 -2.70
CA PHE A 122 9.62 -0.98 -2.93
C PHE A 122 8.09 -0.87 -2.92
N ASN A 123 7.39 -1.69 -3.71
CA ASN A 123 5.92 -1.64 -3.78
C ASN A 123 5.27 -1.95 -2.43
N LEU A 124 5.72 -2.99 -1.73
CA LEU A 124 5.18 -3.35 -0.42
C LEU A 124 5.41 -2.25 0.62
N ALA A 125 6.59 -1.62 0.63
CA ALA A 125 6.88 -0.52 1.52
C ALA A 125 5.99 0.70 1.22
N SER A 126 5.81 1.04 -0.07
CA SER A 126 4.88 2.10 -0.49
C SER A 126 3.44 1.82 -0.04
N PHE A 127 2.96 0.59 -0.19
CA PHE A 127 1.61 0.19 0.23
C PHE A 127 1.42 0.33 1.75
N VAL A 128 2.38 -0.15 2.54
CA VAL A 128 2.34 -0.04 4.00
C VAL A 128 2.34 1.43 4.42
N LEU A 129 3.18 2.26 3.82
CA LEU A 129 3.25 3.69 4.13
C LEU A 129 1.94 4.39 3.79
N SER A 130 1.41 4.21 2.57
CA SER A 130 0.14 4.81 2.15
C SER A 130 -1.02 4.39 3.04
N SER A 131 -1.11 3.10 3.39
CA SER A 131 -2.21 2.59 4.23
C SER A 131 -2.10 3.07 5.67
N SER A 132 -0.88 3.17 6.22
CA SER A 132 -0.65 3.71 7.56
C SER A 132 -1.07 5.18 7.64
N LEU A 133 -0.81 5.97 6.61
CA LEU A 133 -1.26 7.37 6.52
C LEU A 133 -2.78 7.48 6.33
N ALA A 134 -3.39 6.57 5.57
CA ALA A 134 -4.85 6.50 5.42
C ALA A 134 -5.56 6.16 6.73
N ILE A 135 -5.00 5.23 7.52
CA ILE A 135 -5.47 4.89 8.87
C ILE A 135 -5.37 6.13 9.77
N ALA A 136 -4.19 6.74 9.85
CA ALA A 136 -3.97 7.94 10.66
C ALA A 136 -4.91 9.09 10.29
N PHE A 137 -5.22 9.25 9.01
CA PHE A 137 -6.17 10.26 8.54
C PHE A 137 -7.56 10.05 9.15
N LEU A 138 -8.07 8.82 9.17
CA LEU A 138 -9.38 8.53 9.78
C LEU A 138 -9.39 8.80 11.29
N ASP A 139 -8.29 8.46 11.96
CA ASP A 139 -8.14 8.67 13.41
C ASP A 139 -8.11 10.17 13.75
N VAL A 140 -7.38 10.97 12.97
CA VAL A 140 -7.32 12.44 13.13
C VAL A 140 -8.67 13.10 12.84
N VAL A 141 -9.41 12.61 11.85
CA VAL A 141 -10.74 13.15 11.51
C VAL A 141 -11.80 12.72 12.53
N GLY A 142 -11.56 11.65 13.29
CA GLY A 142 -12.47 11.20 14.35
C GLY A 142 -13.75 10.57 13.83
N ILE A 143 -13.66 9.77 12.76
CA ILE A 143 -14.82 9.09 12.16
C ILE A 143 -15.34 7.98 13.10
N SER A 144 -16.65 7.96 13.35
CA SER A 144 -17.30 7.12 14.36
C SER A 144 -17.57 5.66 13.94
N GLY A 145 -17.25 5.27 12.71
CA GLY A 145 -17.45 3.90 12.21
C GLY A 145 -18.87 3.55 11.77
N ASP A 146 -19.84 4.47 11.97
CA ASP A 146 -21.24 4.27 11.55
C ASP A 146 -21.34 4.22 10.01
N LEU A 147 -21.75 3.06 9.47
CA LEU A 147 -21.90 2.82 8.03
C LEU A 147 -23.06 3.61 7.40
N HIS A 148 -24.03 4.07 8.20
CA HIS A 148 -25.11 4.92 7.71
C HIS A 148 -24.72 6.40 7.65
N SER A 149 -23.63 6.78 8.31
CA SER A 149 -23.14 8.15 8.34
C SER A 149 -22.48 8.54 7.02
N ARG A 150 -22.93 9.66 6.44
CA ARG A 150 -22.28 10.29 5.28
C ARG A 150 -20.84 10.69 5.57
N ALA A 151 -20.54 11.03 6.83
CA ALA A 151 -19.19 11.40 7.25
C ALA A 151 -18.22 10.22 7.14
N THR A 152 -18.66 9.00 7.47
CA THR A 152 -17.84 7.78 7.34
C THR A 152 -17.45 7.52 5.90
N TRP A 153 -18.41 7.58 4.97
CA TRP A 153 -18.13 7.42 3.56
C TRP A 153 -17.22 8.51 3.00
N ALA A 154 -17.44 9.78 3.39
CA ALA A 154 -16.57 10.88 3.00
C ALA A 154 -15.15 10.71 3.54
N GLY A 155 -15.01 10.31 4.81
CA GLY A 155 -13.73 10.07 5.47
C GLY A 155 -12.95 8.94 4.81
N VAL A 156 -13.57 7.79 4.59
CA VAL A 156 -12.91 6.63 3.95
C VAL A 156 -12.56 6.91 2.49
N THR A 157 -13.38 7.68 1.78
CA THR A 157 -13.04 8.15 0.42
C THR A 157 -11.84 9.10 0.47
N GLY A 158 -11.80 10.04 1.42
CA GLY A 158 -10.66 10.93 1.64
C GLY A 158 -9.37 10.17 1.96
N ALA A 159 -9.46 9.12 2.79
CA ALA A 159 -8.34 8.25 3.13
C ALA A 159 -7.82 7.47 1.90
N ALA A 160 -8.73 6.96 1.05
CA ALA A 160 -8.36 6.31 -0.20
C ALA A 160 -7.67 7.28 -1.17
N VAL A 161 -8.19 8.50 -1.32
CA VAL A 161 -7.54 9.55 -2.15
C VAL A 161 -6.17 9.91 -1.61
N LEU A 162 -6.02 10.07 -0.28
CA LEU A 162 -4.72 10.32 0.35
C LEU A 162 -3.73 9.19 0.04
N SER A 163 -4.16 7.93 0.18
CA SER A 163 -3.34 6.77 -0.16
C SER A 163 -2.85 6.82 -1.62
N SER A 164 -3.71 7.17 -2.58
CA SER A 164 -3.33 7.32 -3.99
C SER A 164 -2.32 8.45 -4.20
N LEU A 165 -2.52 9.62 -3.57
CA LEU A 165 -1.61 10.75 -3.68
C LEU A 165 -0.21 10.42 -3.14
N VAL A 166 -0.15 9.72 -2.00
CA VAL A 166 1.12 9.23 -1.44
C VAL A 166 1.77 8.23 -2.40
N GLY A 167 0.98 7.31 -2.97
CA GLY A 167 1.49 6.37 -3.97
C GLY A 167 2.10 7.07 -5.19
N ILE A 168 1.44 8.11 -5.71
CA ILE A 168 1.95 8.92 -6.83
C ILE A 168 3.24 9.66 -6.45
N ALA A 169 3.33 10.19 -5.23
CA ALA A 169 4.48 10.96 -4.77
C ALA A 169 5.75 10.11 -4.55
N ILE A 170 5.61 8.80 -4.34
CA ILE A 170 6.73 7.88 -4.07
C ILE A 170 7.33 7.29 -5.37
N VAL A 171 6.57 7.24 -6.46
CA VAL A 171 6.97 6.68 -7.77
C VAL A 171 7.96 7.59 -8.50
#